data_AF-A0A0N8PS60-F1
#
_entry.id   AF-A0A0N8PS60-F1
#
_cell.length_a   1.000
_cell.length_b   1.000
_cell.length_c   1.000
_cell.angle_alpha   90.00
_cell.angle_beta   90.00
_cell.angle_gamma   90.00
#
_symmetry.space_group_name_H-M   'P 1'
#
loop_
_entity.id
_entity.type
_entity.pdbx_description
1 polymer ?
#
loop_
_entity_poly.entity_id
_entity_poly.type
_entity_poly.pdbx_seq_one_letter_code
_entity_poly.pdbx_strand_id
1 'polypeptide(L)'
;MTISMYNTLSRSKEPLETIEPGVVKMYVCGVTVYDQAHIGHAMSALVFDIIRRYLEYRTFEVRHVVNFTDVDDKIINRANQLGRDPKELAESYVTEFMDDLKALNVQPAQEYPRATETMGEIIRFIAGLIESDHAYEAGGDVYFSVPSDPDYGKLSGRNLHDMLSGTRFEVDERKKHPADFALWKAAKPGEPF
;
A
#
# COMPACT_ATOMS: atom_id res chain seq x y z
N MET A 1 -17.63 26.20 -10.47
CA MET A 1 -17.92 25.45 -9.22
C MET A 1 -16.66 24.74 -8.77
N THR A 2 -16.29 24.93 -7.50
CA THR A 2 -15.15 24.27 -6.84
C THR A 2 -15.39 22.75 -6.78
N ILE A 3 -14.38 21.94 -7.03
CA ILE A 3 -14.46 20.48 -6.87
C ILE A 3 -14.39 20.19 -5.38
N SER A 4 -15.24 19.28 -4.89
CA SER A 4 -15.19 18.80 -3.51
C SER A 4 -15.11 17.29 -3.49
N MET A 5 -14.31 16.74 -2.58
CA MET A 5 -14.10 15.31 -2.39
C MET A 5 -14.45 14.93 -0.95
N TYR A 6 -14.94 13.71 -0.77
CA TYR A 6 -15.14 13.19 0.58
C TYR A 6 -13.79 12.80 1.16
N ASN A 7 -13.41 13.44 2.26
CA ASN A 7 -12.18 13.17 2.98
C ASN A 7 -12.48 12.18 4.11
N THR A 8 -11.91 10.97 4.02
CA THR A 8 -12.09 9.93 5.04
C THR A 8 -11.62 10.37 6.43
N LEU A 9 -10.58 11.22 6.51
CA LEU A 9 -10.01 11.69 7.78
C LEU A 9 -10.99 12.61 8.53
N SER A 10 -11.65 13.54 7.83
CA SER A 10 -12.62 14.46 8.44
C SER A 10 -14.06 13.96 8.39
N ARG A 11 -14.33 12.91 7.61
CA ARG A 11 -15.67 12.36 7.33
C ARG A 11 -16.64 13.39 6.73
N SER A 12 -16.10 14.30 5.92
CA SER A 12 -16.89 15.36 5.30
C SER A 12 -16.47 15.60 3.86
N LYS A 13 -17.31 16.31 3.09
CA LYS A 13 -16.93 16.78 1.76
C LYS A 13 -16.18 18.09 1.91
N GLU A 14 -14.94 18.12 1.43
CA GLU A 14 -14.05 19.28 1.51
C GLU A 14 -13.70 19.76 0.09
N PRO A 15 -13.45 21.06 -0.11
CA PRO A 15 -12.86 21.57 -1.34
C PRO A 15 -11.54 20.85 -1.67
N LEU A 16 -11.33 20.51 -2.94
CA LEU A 16 -10.03 20.03 -3.39
C LEU A 16 -9.03 21.18 -3.41
N GLU A 17 -8.09 21.17 -2.47
CA GLU A 17 -6.97 22.12 -2.40
C GLU A 17 -5.67 21.40 -2.76
N THR A 18 -4.96 21.92 -3.77
CA THR A 18 -3.71 21.34 -4.25
C THR A 18 -2.50 21.92 -3.50
N ILE A 19 -1.53 21.08 -3.16
CA ILE A 19 -0.24 21.51 -2.58
C ILE A 19 0.49 22.47 -3.53
N GLU A 20 0.57 22.10 -4.82
CA GLU A 20 1.07 22.95 -5.90
C GLU A 20 -0.12 23.43 -6.73
N PRO A 21 -0.31 24.74 -6.97
CA PRO A 21 -1.48 25.25 -7.68
C PRO A 21 -1.72 24.55 -9.02
N GLY A 22 -2.88 23.91 -9.16
CA GLY A 22 -3.29 23.23 -10.40
C GLY A 22 -2.72 21.82 -10.59
N VAL A 23 -1.90 21.32 -9.65
CA VAL A 23 -1.29 19.98 -9.72
C VAL A 23 -1.85 19.08 -8.62
N VAL A 24 -2.48 17.97 -9.03
CA VAL A 24 -2.95 16.91 -8.13
C VAL A 24 -1.93 15.79 -8.11
N LYS A 25 -1.33 15.52 -6.95
CA LYS A 25 -0.47 14.34 -6.71
C LYS A 25 -1.34 13.24 -6.09
N MET A 26 -1.53 12.16 -6.82
CA MET A 26 -2.44 11.06 -6.46
C MET A 26 -1.67 9.74 -6.39
N TYR A 27 -1.71 9.11 -5.23
CA TYR A 27 -1.22 7.74 -5.05
C TYR A 27 -2.41 6.82 -4.79
N VAL A 28 -2.45 5.68 -5.48
CA VAL A 28 -3.47 4.64 -5.30
C VAL A 28 -2.74 3.32 -5.06
N CYS A 29 -3.07 2.63 -3.98
CA CYS A 29 -2.52 1.30 -3.71
C CYS A 29 -2.87 0.36 -4.87
N GLY A 30 -1.86 -0.27 -5.47
CA GLY A 30 -2.08 -1.26 -6.51
C GLY A 30 -2.28 -2.67 -5.97
N VAL A 31 -1.97 -3.66 -6.78
CA VAL A 31 -2.25 -5.08 -6.50
C VAL A 31 -1.03 -5.83 -5.95
N THR A 32 -1.30 -6.87 -5.16
CA THR A 32 -0.32 -7.92 -4.87
C THR A 32 -0.36 -8.95 -6.00
N VAL A 33 0.75 -9.12 -6.71
CA VAL A 33 0.80 -9.88 -7.98
C VAL A 33 1.07 -11.37 -7.75
N TYR A 34 0.15 -12.02 -7.03
CA TYR A 34 0.22 -13.47 -6.77
C TYR A 34 -0.86 -14.29 -7.50
N ASP A 35 -1.88 -13.64 -8.05
CA ASP A 35 -2.97 -14.30 -8.78
C ASP A 35 -3.62 -13.32 -9.79
N GLN A 36 -4.54 -13.85 -10.60
CA GLN A 36 -5.30 -13.07 -11.58
C GLN A 36 -6.14 -11.99 -10.90
N ALA A 37 -6.29 -10.83 -11.56
CA ALA A 37 -7.11 -9.75 -11.03
C ALA A 37 -8.61 -10.10 -11.14
N HIS A 38 -9.37 -9.75 -10.10
CA HIS A 38 -10.82 -9.94 -10.08
C HIS A 38 -11.57 -8.60 -10.20
N ILE A 39 -12.90 -8.66 -10.33
CA ILE A 39 -13.78 -7.49 -10.50
C ILE A 39 -13.61 -6.39 -9.43
N GLY A 40 -13.20 -6.73 -8.21
CA GLY A 40 -12.87 -5.74 -7.17
C GLY A 40 -11.68 -4.85 -7.54
N HIS A 41 -10.64 -5.41 -8.16
CA HIS A 41 -9.48 -4.66 -8.65
C HIS A 41 -9.88 -3.77 -9.83
N ALA A 42 -10.68 -4.31 -10.76
CA ALA A 42 -11.22 -3.54 -11.88
C ALA A 42 -12.06 -2.34 -11.40
N MET A 43 -12.94 -2.55 -10.42
CA MET A 43 -13.73 -1.46 -9.82
C MET A 43 -12.83 -0.36 -9.24
N SER A 44 -11.81 -0.73 -8.46
CA SER A 44 -10.87 0.24 -7.89
C SER A 44 -10.17 1.03 -8.98
N ALA A 45 -9.57 0.35 -9.96
CA ALA A 45 -8.86 0.99 -11.07
C ALA A 45 -9.77 1.95 -11.86
N LEU A 46 -10.99 1.54 -12.17
CA LEU A 46 -11.97 2.37 -12.88
C LEU A 46 -12.40 3.61 -12.08
N VAL A 47 -12.64 3.47 -10.77
CA VAL A 47 -13.03 4.61 -9.93
C VAL A 47 -11.95 5.69 -9.94
N PHE A 48 -10.68 5.31 -9.77
CA PHE A 48 -9.58 6.28 -9.77
C PHE A 48 -9.26 6.82 -11.17
N ASP A 49 -9.46 6.03 -12.22
CA ASP A 49 -9.39 6.51 -13.62
C ASP A 49 -10.46 7.57 -13.91
N ILE A 50 -11.70 7.36 -13.47
CA ILE A 50 -12.79 8.34 -13.59
C ILE A 50 -12.45 9.62 -12.85
N ILE A 51 -11.94 9.52 -11.61
CA ILE A 51 -11.50 10.69 -10.84
C ILE A 51 -10.42 11.45 -11.58
N ARG A 52 -9.36 10.75 -12.03
CA ARG A 52 -8.27 11.34 -12.81
C ARG A 52 -8.77 12.08 -14.05
N ARG A 53 -9.54 11.39 -14.90
CA ARG A 53 -10.08 11.96 -16.15
C ARG A 53 -10.95 13.18 -15.88
N TYR A 54 -11.74 13.16 -14.82
CA TYR A 54 -12.53 14.32 -14.43
C TYR A 54 -11.66 15.50 -14.00
N LEU A 55 -10.59 15.27 -13.23
CA LEU A 55 -9.65 16.32 -12.84
C LEU A 55 -8.90 16.91 -14.04
N GLU A 56 -8.44 16.06 -14.96
CA GLU A 56 -7.81 16.49 -16.22
C GLU A 56 -8.77 17.31 -17.09
N TYR A 57 -10.04 16.87 -17.22
CA TYR A 57 -11.10 17.64 -17.89
C TYR A 57 -11.31 19.00 -17.25
N ARG A 58 -11.13 19.09 -15.93
CA ARG A 58 -11.19 20.33 -15.13
C ARG A 58 -9.87 21.09 -15.09
N THR A 59 -8.96 20.80 -16.03
CA THR A 59 -7.67 21.46 -16.28
C THR A 59 -6.62 21.31 -15.17
N PHE A 60 -6.74 20.30 -14.31
CA PHE A 60 -5.66 19.92 -13.39
C PHE A 60 -4.61 19.09 -14.13
N GLU A 61 -3.34 19.31 -13.81
CA GLU A 61 -2.29 18.32 -14.06
C GLU A 61 -2.40 17.24 -12.98
N VAL A 62 -2.58 15.98 -13.37
CA VAL A 62 -2.65 14.86 -12.40
C VAL A 62 -1.40 14.01 -12.52
N ARG A 63 -0.62 13.94 -11.43
CA ARG A 63 0.52 13.01 -11.27
C ARG A 63 0.03 11.80 -10.48
N HIS A 64 -0.20 10.70 -11.18
CA HIS A 64 -0.78 9.47 -10.65
C HIS A 64 0.29 8.37 -10.53
N VAL A 65 0.40 7.77 -9.36
CA VAL A 65 1.33 6.67 -9.05
C VAL A 65 0.55 5.48 -8.49
N VAL A 66 0.85 4.29 -8.98
CA VAL A 66 0.23 3.03 -8.53
C VAL A 66 1.32 1.99 -8.32
N ASN A 67 1.53 1.48 -7.10
CA ASN A 67 2.59 0.51 -6.88
C ASN A 67 2.21 -0.91 -7.33
N PHE A 68 3.21 -1.77 -7.52
CA PHE A 68 3.04 -3.22 -7.49
C PHE A 68 3.65 -3.78 -6.20
N THR A 69 2.88 -4.61 -5.50
CA THR A 69 3.41 -5.39 -4.37
C THR A 69 3.89 -6.72 -4.93
N ASP A 70 5.17 -6.79 -5.29
CA ASP A 70 5.82 -7.92 -5.98
C ASP A 70 6.71 -8.77 -5.06
N VAL A 71 6.63 -8.52 -3.75
CA VAL A 71 7.19 -9.33 -2.69
C VAL A 71 6.20 -9.37 -1.53
N ASP A 72 5.70 -10.56 -1.21
CA ASP A 72 4.71 -10.81 -0.16
C ASP A 72 4.66 -12.31 0.16
N ASP A 73 4.27 -12.68 1.39
CA ASP A 73 4.08 -14.07 1.81
C ASP A 73 3.15 -14.83 0.85
N LYS A 74 2.13 -14.18 0.28
CA LYS A 74 1.21 -14.78 -0.70
C LYS A 74 1.89 -15.15 -2.01
N ILE A 75 2.83 -14.32 -2.49
CA ILE A 75 3.57 -14.59 -3.73
C ILE A 75 4.49 -15.79 -3.51
N ILE A 76 5.25 -15.81 -2.41
CA ILE A 76 6.15 -16.92 -2.06
C ILE A 76 5.37 -18.23 -1.94
N ASN A 77 4.26 -18.21 -1.20
CA ASN A 77 3.42 -19.40 -1.01
C ASN A 77 2.84 -19.90 -2.34
N ARG A 78 2.36 -19.00 -3.20
CA ARG A 78 1.80 -19.37 -4.50
C ARG A 78 2.85 -19.90 -5.46
N ALA A 79 4.03 -19.28 -5.50
CA ALA A 79 5.16 -19.71 -6.30
C ALA A 79 5.61 -21.13 -5.92
N ASN A 80 5.70 -21.42 -4.62
CA ASN A 80 6.01 -22.76 -4.11
C ASN A 80 4.95 -23.80 -4.51
N GLN A 81 3.65 -23.45 -4.43
CA GLN A 81 2.57 -24.35 -4.88
C GLN A 81 2.63 -24.68 -6.36
N LEU A 82 3.06 -23.71 -7.19
CA LEU A 82 3.14 -23.85 -8.64
C LEU A 82 4.50 -24.37 -9.13
N GLY A 83 5.49 -24.50 -8.24
CA GLY A 83 6.87 -24.84 -8.61
C GLY A 83 7.51 -23.80 -9.53
N ARG A 84 7.18 -22.52 -9.35
CA ARG A 84 7.69 -21.38 -10.15
C ARG A 84 8.58 -20.49 -9.30
N ASP A 85 9.46 -19.75 -9.96
CA ASP A 85 10.19 -18.66 -9.30
C ASP A 85 9.21 -17.53 -8.90
N PRO A 86 9.29 -16.99 -7.66
CA PRO A 86 8.38 -15.94 -7.19
C PRO A 86 8.42 -14.65 -8.03
N LYS A 87 9.59 -14.26 -8.53
CA LYS A 87 9.75 -13.05 -9.34
C LYS A 87 9.15 -13.26 -10.72
N GLU A 88 9.38 -14.42 -11.34
CA GLU A 88 8.74 -14.78 -12.62
C GLU A 88 7.21 -14.87 -12.49
N LEU A 89 6.70 -15.38 -11.37
CA LEU A 89 5.26 -15.42 -11.09
C LEU A 89 4.69 -14.00 -11.01
N ALA A 90 5.31 -13.14 -10.21
CA ALA A 90 4.92 -11.75 -10.04
C ALA A 90 4.91 -11.01 -11.38
N GLU A 91 5.96 -11.16 -12.20
CA GLU A 91 6.05 -10.51 -13.51
C GLU A 91 4.93 -10.94 -14.47
N SER A 92 4.58 -12.24 -14.45
CA SER A 92 3.48 -12.74 -15.30
C SER A 92 2.15 -12.09 -14.94
N TYR A 93 1.86 -11.92 -13.64
CA TYR A 93 0.63 -11.26 -13.19
C TYR A 93 0.66 -9.74 -13.33
N VAL A 94 1.83 -9.09 -13.26
CA VAL A 94 1.97 -7.67 -13.65
C VAL A 94 1.58 -7.49 -15.11
N THR A 95 2.10 -8.34 -16.00
CA THR A 95 1.79 -8.27 -17.43
C THR A 95 0.29 -8.45 -17.69
N GLU A 96 -0.30 -9.49 -17.10
CA GLU A 96 -1.73 -9.76 -17.22
C GLU A 96 -2.60 -8.61 -16.69
N PHE A 97 -2.27 -8.06 -15.52
CA PHE A 97 -3.00 -6.92 -14.96
C PHE A 97 -2.91 -5.67 -15.86
N MET A 98 -1.76 -5.41 -16.48
CA MET A 98 -1.59 -4.28 -17.41
C MET A 98 -2.42 -4.48 -18.69
N ASP A 99 -2.51 -5.71 -19.19
CA ASP A 99 -3.38 -6.06 -20.31
C ASP A 99 -4.87 -5.87 -19.96
N ASP A 100 -5.29 -6.26 -18.75
CA ASP A 100 -6.64 -6.03 -18.25
C ASP A 100 -6.98 -4.54 -18.16
N LEU A 101 -6.08 -3.72 -17.58
CA LEU A 101 -6.27 -2.27 -17.51
C LEU A 101 -6.44 -1.65 -18.89
N LYS A 102 -5.63 -2.10 -19.87
CA LYS A 102 -5.73 -1.66 -21.25
C LYS A 102 -7.06 -2.08 -21.88
N ALA A 103 -7.50 -3.32 -21.67
CA ALA A 103 -8.79 -3.81 -22.17
C ALA A 103 -9.98 -3.04 -21.58
N LEU A 104 -9.86 -2.59 -20.33
CA LEU A 104 -10.84 -1.75 -19.63
C LEU A 104 -10.73 -0.25 -19.99
N ASN A 105 -9.80 0.14 -20.87
CA ASN A 105 -9.53 1.53 -21.23
C ASN A 105 -9.16 2.43 -20.02
N VAL A 106 -8.52 1.84 -19.01
CA VAL A 106 -7.92 2.59 -17.90
C VAL A 106 -6.65 3.27 -18.40
N GLN A 107 -6.48 4.56 -18.10
CA GLN A 107 -5.25 5.27 -18.45
C GLN A 107 -4.08 4.75 -17.61
N PRO A 108 -2.91 4.49 -18.22
CA PRO A 108 -1.72 4.12 -17.46
C PRO A 108 -1.34 5.24 -16.49
N ALA A 109 -1.02 4.89 -15.25
CA ALA A 109 -0.38 5.78 -14.29
C ALA A 109 0.98 6.24 -14.82
N GLN A 110 1.48 7.36 -14.31
CA GLN A 110 2.79 7.87 -14.71
C GLN A 110 3.91 6.95 -14.23
N GLU A 111 3.77 6.37 -13.04
CA GLU A 111 4.76 5.48 -12.45
C GLU A 111 4.11 4.27 -11.79
N TYR A 112 4.80 3.13 -11.93
CA TYR A 112 4.43 1.86 -11.32
C TYR A 112 5.57 1.28 -10.47
N PRO A 113 5.92 1.92 -9.33
CA PRO A 113 7.04 1.47 -8.52
C PRO A 113 6.77 0.08 -7.97
N ARG A 114 7.80 -0.77 -8.02
CA ARG A 114 7.77 -2.10 -7.43
C ARG A 114 8.34 -2.07 -6.02
N ALA A 115 7.78 -2.88 -5.12
CA ALA A 115 8.30 -3.00 -3.77
C ALA A 115 9.76 -3.48 -3.78
N THR A 116 10.09 -4.46 -4.64
CA THR A 116 11.47 -4.97 -4.79
C THR A 116 12.47 -3.91 -5.29
N GLU A 117 12.02 -2.90 -6.03
CA GLU A 117 12.86 -1.83 -6.58
C GLU A 117 13.03 -0.64 -5.61
N THR A 118 12.28 -0.62 -4.51
CA THR A 118 12.25 0.49 -3.53
C THR A 118 12.77 0.10 -2.15
N MET A 119 13.48 -1.03 -2.05
CA MET A 119 14.00 -1.57 -0.80
C MET A 119 14.94 -0.60 -0.08
N GLY A 120 15.77 0.15 -0.83
CA GLY A 120 16.66 1.14 -0.26
C GLY A 120 15.89 2.26 0.46
N GLU A 121 14.81 2.74 -0.13
CA GLU A 121 13.90 3.73 0.45
C GLU A 121 13.21 3.20 1.70
N ILE A 122 12.70 1.96 1.65
CA ILE A 122 12.04 1.29 2.78
C ILE A 122 13.01 1.17 3.96
N ILE A 123 14.23 0.67 3.74
CA ILE A 123 15.24 0.52 4.79
C ILE A 123 15.59 1.89 5.41
N ARG A 124 15.78 2.93 4.59
CA ARG A 124 16.05 4.29 5.09
C ARG A 124 14.89 4.85 5.91
N PHE A 125 13.65 4.62 5.48
CA PHE A 125 12.47 5.06 6.21
C PHE A 125 12.36 4.36 7.58
N ILE A 126 12.59 3.05 7.61
CA ILE A 126 12.60 2.26 8.85
C ILE A 126 13.71 2.72 9.79
N ALA A 127 14.92 2.98 9.27
CA ALA A 127 16.02 3.50 10.08
C ALA A 127 15.63 4.83 10.76
N GLY A 128 14.99 5.76 10.04
CA GLY A 128 14.49 7.01 10.61
C GLY A 128 13.43 6.80 11.70
N LEU A 129 12.55 5.79 11.55
CA LEU A 129 11.58 5.43 12.59
C LEU A 129 12.25 4.86 13.85
N ILE A 130 13.33 4.09 13.70
CA ILE A 130 14.13 3.61 14.83
C ILE A 130 14.83 4.78 15.54
N GLU A 131 15.46 5.68 14.78
CA GLU A 131 16.15 6.87 15.30
C GLU A 131 15.21 7.82 16.05
N SER A 132 13.92 7.81 15.73
CA SER A 132 12.89 8.63 16.36
C SER A 132 12.05 7.89 17.40
N ASP A 133 12.52 6.72 17.87
CA ASP A 133 11.85 5.88 18.89
C ASP A 133 10.42 5.42 18.52
N HIS A 134 10.09 5.40 17.23
CA HIS A 134 8.81 4.92 16.68
C HIS A 134 8.87 3.46 16.20
N ALA A 135 10.06 2.88 16.11
CA ALA A 135 10.26 1.48 15.74
C ALA A 135 11.33 0.81 16.62
N TYR A 136 11.29 -0.52 16.69
CA TYR A 136 12.27 -1.30 17.45
C TYR A 136 12.52 -2.65 16.78
N GLU A 137 13.75 -3.15 16.93
CA GLU A 137 14.14 -4.50 16.53
C GLU A 137 13.73 -5.52 17.61
N ALA A 138 13.28 -6.70 17.18
CA ALA A 138 13.05 -7.84 18.06
C ALA A 138 13.21 -9.17 17.32
N GLY A 139 14.34 -9.84 17.53
CA GLY A 139 14.59 -11.19 17.02
C GLY A 139 14.76 -11.25 15.50
N GLY A 140 15.44 -10.26 14.92
CA GLY A 140 15.70 -10.11 13.49
C GLY A 140 14.64 -9.29 12.74
N ASP A 141 13.44 -9.16 13.31
CA ASP A 141 12.35 -8.38 12.74
C ASP A 141 12.38 -6.94 13.28
N VAL A 142 11.79 -5.99 12.54
CA VAL A 142 11.59 -4.62 12.99
C VAL A 142 10.09 -4.32 13.05
N TYR A 143 9.64 -3.78 14.17
CA TYR A 143 8.23 -3.46 14.41
C TYR A 143 8.04 -1.96 14.61
N PHE A 144 6.91 -1.43 14.12
CA PHE A 144 6.42 -0.11 14.49
C PHE A 144 5.76 -0.20 15.88
N SER A 145 6.12 0.72 16.77
CA SER A 145 5.48 0.82 18.09
C SER A 145 4.22 1.65 17.98
N VAL A 146 3.05 1.03 17.95
CA VAL A 146 1.77 1.74 17.85
C VAL A 146 1.56 2.75 19.00
N PRO A 147 1.88 2.42 20.26
CA PRO A 147 1.78 3.38 21.36
C PRO A 147 2.65 4.64 21.22
N SER A 148 3.68 4.63 20.35
CA SER A 148 4.54 5.79 20.10
C SER A 148 3.85 6.86 19.24
N ASP A 149 2.77 6.52 18.53
CA ASP A 149 2.00 7.45 17.70
C ASP A 149 0.70 7.86 18.41
N PRO A 150 0.61 9.07 18.99
CA PRO A 150 -0.60 9.53 19.68
C PRO A 150 -1.79 9.73 18.73
N ASP A 151 -1.55 9.82 17.43
CA ASP A 151 -2.56 10.01 16.39
C ASP A 151 -3.01 8.67 15.77
N TYR A 152 -2.49 7.54 16.25
CA TYR A 152 -2.78 6.24 15.66
C TYR A 152 -4.28 5.92 15.67
N GLY A 153 -4.80 5.53 14.51
CA GLY A 153 -6.22 5.25 14.32
C GLY A 153 -7.06 6.45 13.87
N LYS A 154 -6.51 7.68 13.77
CA LYS A 154 -7.27 8.87 13.34
C LYS A 154 -8.01 8.71 12.01
N LEU A 155 -7.43 7.99 11.05
CA LEU A 155 -8.04 7.78 9.72
C LEU A 155 -9.26 6.85 9.76
N SER A 156 -9.20 5.76 10.52
CA SER A 156 -10.36 4.87 10.71
C SER A 156 -11.35 5.45 11.74
N GLY A 157 -10.85 6.34 12.61
CA GLY A 157 -11.48 6.84 13.82
C GLY A 157 -11.88 5.74 14.78
N ARG A 158 -11.09 4.66 14.83
CA ARG A 158 -11.12 3.64 15.89
C ARG A 158 -10.03 3.96 16.90
N ASN A 159 -10.35 3.85 18.18
CA ASN A 159 -9.32 3.92 19.21
C ASN A 159 -8.58 2.56 19.31
N LEU A 160 -7.38 2.58 19.89
CA LEU A 160 -6.52 1.41 20.03
C LEU A 160 -7.19 0.28 20.83
N HIS A 161 -7.98 0.63 21.85
CA HIS A 161 -8.67 -0.34 22.72
C HIS A 161 -9.72 -1.16 21.94
N ASP A 162 -10.52 -0.49 21.12
CA ASP A 162 -11.54 -1.12 20.28
C ASP A 162 -10.90 -2.03 19.23
N MET A 163 -9.76 -1.61 18.64
CA MET A 163 -9.00 -2.43 17.71
C MET A 163 -8.48 -3.71 18.36
N LEU A 164 -8.06 -3.65 19.62
CA LEU A 164 -7.55 -4.80 20.36
C LEU A 164 -8.66 -5.80 20.73
N SER A 165 -9.86 -5.32 21.02
CA SER A 165 -11.00 -6.15 21.45
C SER A 165 -11.61 -7.03 20.34
N GLY A 166 -11.49 -6.61 19.07
CA GLY A 166 -12.12 -7.27 17.92
C GLY A 166 -11.20 -8.14 17.07
N THR A 167 -9.90 -8.17 17.36
CA THR A 167 -8.89 -8.76 16.45
C THR A 167 -8.21 -9.96 17.10
N ARG A 168 -8.26 -11.12 16.44
CA ARG A 168 -7.41 -12.27 16.78
C ARG A 168 -5.99 -11.97 16.28
N PHE A 169 -5.17 -11.29 17.08
CA PHE A 169 -3.75 -11.19 16.78
C PHE A 169 -3.11 -12.57 16.92
N GLU A 170 -2.27 -12.96 15.98
CA GLU A 170 -1.20 -13.90 16.31
C GLU A 170 -0.31 -13.18 17.33
N VAL A 171 -0.30 -13.71 18.55
CA VAL A 171 0.50 -13.16 19.64
C VAL A 171 1.94 -13.54 19.37
N ASP A 172 2.64 -12.68 18.64
CA ASP A 172 4.09 -12.72 18.60
C ASP A 172 4.61 -12.15 19.92
N GLU A 173 5.08 -13.02 20.81
CA GLU A 173 5.55 -12.67 22.15
C GLU A 173 6.73 -11.67 22.14
N ARG A 174 7.40 -11.50 20.98
CA ARG A 174 8.48 -10.53 20.80
C ARG A 174 7.98 -9.10 20.74
N LYS A 175 6.69 -8.88 20.44
CA LYS A 175 6.10 -7.54 20.35
C LYS A 175 5.93 -6.94 21.74
N LYS A 176 6.41 -5.70 21.92
CA LYS A 176 6.19 -4.90 23.14
C LYS A 176 4.71 -4.57 23.36
N HIS A 177 3.93 -4.45 22.28
CA HIS A 177 2.50 -4.18 22.35
C HIS A 177 1.74 -4.99 21.28
N PRO A 178 0.55 -5.56 21.59
CA PRO A 178 -0.17 -6.45 20.67
C PRO A 178 -0.59 -5.80 19.34
N ALA A 179 -0.77 -4.48 19.32
CA ALA A 179 -1.09 -3.74 18.09
C ALA A 179 0.13 -3.47 17.19
N ASP A 180 1.36 -3.71 17.66
CA ASP A 180 2.56 -3.45 16.88
C ASP A 180 2.58 -4.33 15.62
N PHE A 181 3.04 -3.75 14.52
CA PHE A 181 3.08 -4.40 13.21
C PHE A 181 4.48 -4.38 12.62
N ALA A 182 4.79 -5.41 11.84
CA ALA A 182 6.11 -5.55 11.23
C ALA A 182 6.31 -4.46 10.16
N LEU A 183 7.45 -3.81 10.23
CA LEU A 183 8.01 -2.94 9.19
C LEU A 183 9.01 -3.71 8.32
N TRP A 184 9.76 -4.61 8.93
CA TRP A 184 10.71 -5.49 8.27
C TRP A 184 10.64 -6.88 8.90
N LYS A 185 10.67 -7.93 8.09
CA LYS A 185 10.79 -9.32 8.56
C LYS A 185 12.13 -9.86 8.12
N ALA A 186 12.81 -10.59 9.01
CA ALA A 186 13.97 -11.37 8.61
C ALA A 186 13.54 -12.52 7.69
N ALA A 187 14.27 -12.71 6.59
CA ALA A 187 14.09 -13.84 5.69
C ALA A 187 14.11 -15.16 6.45
N LYS A 188 13.12 -16.03 6.23
CA LYS A 188 13.22 -17.43 6.67
C LYS A 188 14.14 -18.22 5.74
N PRO A 189 14.69 -19.36 6.18
CA PRO A 189 15.44 -20.24 5.29
C PRO A 189 14.65 -20.60 4.03
N GLY A 190 15.17 -20.23 2.86
CA GLY A 190 14.55 -20.48 1.56
C GLY A 190 13.65 -19.35 1.03
N GLU A 191 13.45 -18.27 1.80
CA GLU A 191 12.82 -17.05 1.31
C GLU A 191 13.86 -16.15 0.62
N PRO A 192 13.49 -15.41 -0.43
CA PRO A 192 14.43 -14.67 -1.26
C PRO A 192 15.03 -13.42 -0.58
N PHE A 193 14.32 -12.84 0.39
CA PHE A 193 14.70 -11.62 1.13
C PHE A 193 14.11 -11.62 2.53
#